data_AF-A0A7C4CH42-F1
#
_entry.id   AF-A0A7C4CH42-F1
#
_cell.length_a   1.000
_cell.length_b   1.000
_cell.length_c   1.000
_cell.angle_alpha   90.00
_cell.angle_beta   90.00
_cell.angle_gamma   90.00
#
_symmetry.space_group_name_H-M   'P 1'
#
loop_
_entity.id
_entity.type
_entity.pdbx_description
1 polymer ?
#
loop_
_entity_poly.entity_id
_entity_poly.type
_entity_poly.pdbx_seq_one_letter_code
_entity_poly.pdbx_strand_id
1 'polypeptide(L)'
;MSSFEGKSREVISRILKGDEDLGKIASEEGLDEGNLRKAKEFLDKIISSKKVPVSISYHVSISRALIISALRDIKCIEESNGVVIYAGGDDLLSIAPVSSAIRIIDESRREYGGLKGQSRFHKLNNYLIPSMGDAGRSYSLYIAHYRYPLYAVVRDSASKLEMAKDSIWVDGRERKKDSLIITYSARGSLESSILPLSLRNPSLSLVDLEFLNDLIERVRAGDISVRLLYEASGGDFIGTAERAWRMGNMEIFDKVIEYIVERHIRNKEEILAEIKEYMKKYGKLRRYNPDGEEPFFLNLFKSCRLLYSGLRGD
;
A
#
# COMPACT_ATOMS: atom_id res chain seq x y z
N MET A 1 6.57 -8.22 -20.80
CA MET A 1 6.81 -8.74 -22.16
C MET A 1 6.10 -7.82 -23.13
N SER A 2 6.85 -6.98 -23.85
CA SER A 2 6.31 -6.19 -24.95
C SER A 2 5.99 -7.15 -26.09
N SER A 3 4.72 -7.40 -26.37
CA SER A 3 4.30 -8.34 -27.41
C SER A 3 4.68 -7.93 -28.84
N PHE A 4 5.41 -6.82 -29.00
CA PHE A 4 5.98 -6.37 -30.27
C PHE A 4 7.44 -5.98 -30.04
N GLU A 5 8.36 -6.77 -30.57
CA GLU A 5 9.78 -6.44 -30.68
C GLU A 5 10.15 -6.29 -32.16
N GLY A 6 11.21 -5.53 -32.44
CA GLY A 6 11.68 -5.27 -33.80
C GLY A 6 10.65 -4.56 -34.68
N LYS A 7 10.60 -4.92 -35.97
CA LYS A 7 9.78 -4.27 -37.01
C LYS A 7 8.30 -4.18 -36.68
N SER A 8 7.74 -5.19 -36.01
CA SER A 8 6.31 -5.19 -35.65
C SER A 8 5.97 -4.05 -34.69
N ARG A 9 6.90 -3.65 -33.81
CA ARG A 9 6.72 -2.50 -32.91
C ARG A 9 6.66 -1.19 -33.68
N GLU A 10 7.52 -1.04 -34.68
CA GLU A 10 7.59 0.16 -35.52
C GLU A 10 6.29 0.34 -36.32
N VAL A 11 5.82 -0.74 -36.95
CA VAL A 11 4.55 -0.74 -37.69
C VAL A 11 3.36 -0.38 -36.79
N ILE A 12 3.23 -1.03 -35.63
CA ILE A 12 2.14 -0.72 -34.68
C ILE A 12 2.24 0.71 -34.15
N SER A 13 3.46 1.22 -33.91
CA SER A 13 3.65 2.60 -33.48
C SER A 13 3.24 3.61 -34.55
N ARG A 14 3.52 3.33 -35.84
CA ARG A 14 3.08 4.19 -36.96
C ARG A 14 1.56 4.22 -37.05
N ILE A 15 0.90 3.06 -36.91
CA ILE A 15 -0.57 2.94 -36.89
C ILE A 15 -1.19 3.76 -35.75
N LEU A 16 -0.63 3.67 -34.54
CA LEU A 16 -1.15 4.35 -33.35
C LEU A 16 -1.01 5.88 -33.38
N LYS A 17 0.06 6.39 -34.01
CA LYS A 17 0.27 7.85 -34.15
C LYS A 17 -0.63 8.46 -35.23
N GLY A 18 -1.07 7.66 -36.20
CA GLY A 18 -1.88 8.13 -37.32
C GLY A 18 -1.10 8.99 -38.32
N ASP A 19 0.24 8.91 -38.29
CA ASP A 19 1.13 9.80 -39.05
C ASP A 19 1.15 9.48 -40.56
N GLU A 20 0.72 8.28 -40.99
CA GLU A 20 0.83 7.81 -42.37
C GLU A 20 -0.35 6.96 -42.83
N ASP A 21 -0.58 6.97 -44.16
CA ASP A 21 -1.58 6.13 -44.81
C ASP A 21 -1.24 4.63 -44.68
N LEU A 22 -2.25 3.81 -44.38
CA LEU A 22 -2.08 2.37 -44.16
C LEU A 22 -1.58 1.66 -45.41
N GLY A 23 -1.96 2.13 -46.61
CA GLY A 23 -1.48 1.60 -47.88
C GLY A 23 0.02 1.82 -48.08
N LYS A 24 0.54 2.97 -47.63
CA LYS A 24 1.97 3.28 -47.67
C LYS A 24 2.77 2.39 -46.72
N ILE A 25 2.28 2.20 -45.50
CA ILE A 25 2.89 1.28 -44.51
C ILE A 25 2.88 -0.15 -45.04
N ALA A 26 1.76 -0.59 -45.64
CA ALA A 26 1.63 -1.91 -46.24
C ALA A 26 2.65 -2.16 -47.35
N SER A 27 2.82 -1.19 -48.25
CA SER A 27 3.75 -1.28 -49.38
C SER A 27 5.22 -1.30 -48.95
N GLU A 28 5.62 -0.43 -48.02
CA GLU A 28 7.00 -0.33 -47.52
C GLU A 28 7.45 -1.58 -46.76
N GLU A 29 6.54 -2.20 -46.00
CA GLU A 29 6.85 -3.34 -45.15
C GLU A 29 6.50 -4.70 -45.79
N GLY A 30 5.93 -4.70 -47.00
CA GLY A 30 5.49 -5.92 -47.69
C GLY A 30 4.34 -6.63 -46.96
N LEU A 31 3.41 -5.88 -46.37
CA LEU A 31 2.28 -6.38 -45.58
C LEU A 31 0.96 -6.21 -46.34
N ASP A 32 -0.05 -7.00 -45.94
CA ASP A 32 -1.41 -6.87 -46.48
C ASP A 32 -2.15 -5.69 -45.81
N GLU A 33 -2.64 -4.74 -46.61
CA GLU A 33 -3.36 -3.56 -46.14
C GLU A 33 -4.65 -3.94 -45.38
N GLY A 34 -5.34 -5.00 -45.81
CA GLY A 34 -6.54 -5.51 -45.14
C GLY A 34 -6.27 -5.95 -43.70
N ASN A 35 -5.16 -6.63 -43.47
CA ASN A 35 -4.69 -7.02 -42.14
C ASN A 35 -4.29 -5.82 -41.29
N LEU A 36 -3.64 -4.80 -41.88
CA LEU A 36 -3.33 -3.55 -41.16
C LEU A 36 -4.60 -2.81 -40.75
N ARG A 37 -5.63 -2.78 -41.61
CA ARG A 37 -6.93 -2.18 -41.30
C ARG A 37 -7.62 -2.88 -40.13
N LYS A 38 -7.66 -4.22 -40.13
CA LYS A 38 -8.19 -5.02 -39.01
C LYS A 38 -7.42 -4.77 -37.72
N ALA A 39 -6.09 -4.68 -37.78
CA ALA A 39 -5.25 -4.39 -36.63
C ALA A 39 -5.56 -2.99 -36.06
N LYS A 40 -5.71 -1.98 -36.91
CA LYS A 40 -6.11 -0.62 -36.51
C LYS A 40 -7.49 -0.61 -35.85
N GLU A 41 -8.49 -1.23 -36.46
CA GLU A 41 -9.85 -1.33 -35.89
C GLU A 41 -9.84 -2.01 -34.51
N PHE A 42 -9.02 -3.06 -34.34
CA PHE A 42 -8.85 -3.73 -33.05
C PHE A 42 -8.21 -2.80 -32.00
N LEU A 43 -7.14 -2.08 -32.36
CA LEU A 43 -6.47 -1.14 -31.46
C LEU A 43 -7.38 0.04 -31.10
N ASP A 44 -8.11 0.59 -32.05
CA ASP A 44 -9.07 1.68 -31.83
C ASP A 44 -10.18 1.25 -30.87
N LYS A 45 -10.63 -0.01 -30.96
CA LYS A 45 -11.58 -0.59 -30.00
C LYS A 45 -10.99 -0.69 -28.59
N ILE A 46 -9.71 -1.04 -28.44
CA ILE A 46 -9.03 -1.08 -27.14
C ILE A 46 -8.93 0.34 -26.55
N ILE A 47 -8.50 1.31 -27.35
CA ILE A 47 -8.31 2.70 -26.93
C ILE A 47 -9.64 3.34 -26.53
N SER A 48 -10.68 3.18 -27.37
CA SER A 48 -12.01 3.72 -27.10
C SER A 48 -12.67 3.09 -25.87
N SER A 49 -12.52 1.77 -25.68
CA SER A 49 -13.06 1.08 -24.50
C SER A 49 -12.26 1.31 -23.23
N LYS A 50 -10.99 1.75 -23.34
CA LYS A 50 -10.02 1.88 -22.24
C LYS A 50 -9.85 0.58 -21.44
N LYS A 51 -10.05 -0.57 -22.08
CA LYS A 51 -9.97 -1.90 -21.46
C LYS A 51 -9.07 -2.82 -22.27
N VAL A 52 -8.22 -3.56 -21.57
CA VAL A 52 -7.42 -4.62 -22.20
C VAL A 52 -8.32 -5.82 -22.49
N PRO A 53 -8.34 -6.35 -23.72
CA PRO A 53 -9.06 -7.57 -24.03
C PRO A 53 -8.56 -8.74 -23.20
N VAL A 54 -9.48 -9.48 -22.61
CA VAL A 54 -9.17 -10.59 -21.73
C VAL A 54 -9.07 -11.87 -22.55
N SER A 55 -7.85 -12.38 -22.71
CA SER A 55 -7.58 -13.67 -23.36
C SER A 55 -7.36 -14.78 -22.33
N ILE A 56 -7.41 -16.04 -22.77
CA ILE A 56 -7.05 -17.19 -21.91
C ILE A 56 -5.62 -17.03 -21.39
N SER A 57 -4.68 -16.62 -22.23
CA SER A 57 -3.29 -16.38 -21.83
C SER A 57 -3.16 -15.28 -20.77
N TYR A 58 -3.99 -14.24 -20.85
CA TYR A 58 -4.05 -13.19 -19.83
C TYR A 58 -4.58 -13.75 -18.50
N HIS A 59 -5.69 -14.50 -18.52
CA HIS A 59 -6.24 -15.14 -17.33
C HIS A 59 -5.26 -16.11 -16.66
N VAL A 60 -4.59 -16.96 -17.44
CA VAL A 60 -3.58 -17.90 -16.93
C VAL A 60 -2.41 -17.15 -16.31
N SER A 61 -1.99 -16.03 -16.90
CA SER A 61 -0.89 -15.22 -16.39
C SER A 61 -1.23 -14.60 -15.03
N ILE A 62 -2.42 -14.02 -14.88
CA ILE A 62 -2.90 -13.47 -13.59
C ILE A 62 -3.05 -14.58 -12.56
N SER A 63 -3.70 -15.68 -12.91
CA SER A 63 -3.94 -16.80 -11.99
C SER A 63 -2.62 -17.35 -11.43
N ARG A 64 -1.60 -17.48 -12.30
CA ARG A 64 -0.26 -17.90 -11.88
C ARG A 64 0.41 -16.88 -10.94
N ALA A 65 0.26 -15.59 -11.19
CA ALA A 65 0.78 -14.53 -10.31
C ALA A 65 0.13 -14.58 -8.91
N LEU A 66 -1.19 -14.81 -8.86
CA LEU A 66 -1.95 -14.97 -7.60
C LEU A 66 -1.51 -16.21 -6.82
N ILE A 67 -1.33 -17.36 -7.49
CA ILE A 67 -0.84 -18.59 -6.85
C ILE A 67 0.55 -18.37 -6.23
N ILE A 68 1.46 -17.73 -6.96
CA ILE A 68 2.81 -17.45 -6.45
C ILE A 68 2.77 -16.48 -5.27
N SER A 69 1.91 -15.46 -5.34
CA SER A 69 1.70 -14.53 -4.23
C SER A 69 1.21 -15.26 -2.98
N ALA A 70 0.20 -16.14 -3.10
CA ALA A 70 -0.27 -16.97 -1.99
C ALA A 70 0.85 -17.83 -1.38
N LEU A 71 1.65 -18.50 -2.20
CA LEU A 71 2.77 -19.33 -1.71
C LEU A 71 3.82 -18.50 -0.96
N ARG A 72 4.10 -17.28 -1.41
CA ARG A 72 5.02 -16.35 -0.74
C ARG A 72 4.44 -15.81 0.55
N ASP A 73 3.14 -15.49 0.58
CA ASP A 73 2.44 -15.06 1.79
C ASP A 73 2.48 -16.16 2.85
N ILE A 74 2.17 -17.41 2.47
CA ILE A 74 2.23 -18.57 3.38
C ILE A 74 3.61 -18.68 4.00
N LYS A 75 4.65 -18.68 3.15
CA LYS A 75 6.04 -18.77 3.61
C LYS A 75 6.40 -17.64 4.59
N CYS A 76 6.09 -16.39 4.25
CA CYS A 76 6.37 -15.22 5.07
C CYS A 76 5.69 -15.31 6.46
N ILE A 77 4.43 -15.75 6.49
CA ILE A 77 3.65 -15.90 7.71
C ILE A 77 4.22 -17.01 8.59
N GLU A 78 4.52 -18.18 8.03
CA GLU A 78 5.04 -19.32 8.77
C GLU A 78 6.46 -19.04 9.31
N GLU A 79 7.33 -18.42 8.53
CA GLU A 79 8.66 -17.94 8.97
C GLU A 79 8.56 -16.87 10.07
N SER A 80 7.39 -16.24 10.20
CA SER A 80 7.08 -15.26 11.23
C SER A 80 6.37 -15.84 12.46
N ASN A 81 6.32 -17.18 12.60
CA ASN A 81 5.57 -17.89 13.65
C ASN A 81 4.05 -17.61 13.63
N GLY A 82 3.52 -17.24 12.47
CA GLY A 82 2.08 -17.14 12.23
C GLY A 82 1.48 -18.45 11.71
N VAL A 83 0.16 -18.49 11.67
CA VAL A 83 -0.64 -19.60 11.15
C VAL A 83 -1.54 -19.07 10.05
N VAL A 84 -1.47 -19.68 8.87
CA VAL A 84 -2.37 -19.39 7.76
C VAL A 84 -3.67 -20.16 7.94
N ILE A 85 -4.79 -19.45 7.89
CA ILE A 85 -6.14 -20.06 7.90
C ILE A 85 -6.60 -20.26 6.46
N TYR A 86 -6.38 -19.26 5.60
CA TYR A 86 -6.78 -19.28 4.20
C TYR A 86 -5.84 -18.44 3.35
N ALA A 87 -5.48 -18.93 2.16
CA ALA A 87 -4.70 -18.20 1.16
C ALA A 87 -5.22 -18.53 -0.25
N GLY A 88 -6.01 -17.61 -0.82
CA GLY A 88 -6.61 -17.73 -2.16
C GLY A 88 -5.82 -17.05 -3.28
N GLY A 89 -4.75 -16.33 -2.93
CA GLY A 89 -3.97 -15.51 -3.86
C GLY A 89 -4.25 -14.04 -3.65
N ASP A 90 -5.47 -13.60 -3.94
CA ASP A 90 -5.93 -12.23 -3.66
C ASP A 90 -6.33 -12.08 -2.18
N ASP A 91 -7.12 -13.03 -1.69
CA ASP A 91 -7.60 -13.08 -0.31
C ASP A 91 -6.66 -13.90 0.60
N LEU A 92 -6.46 -13.41 1.83
CA LEU A 92 -5.57 -13.99 2.83
C LEU A 92 -6.17 -13.79 4.22
N LEU A 93 -6.22 -14.86 5.00
CA LEU A 93 -6.57 -14.84 6.42
C LEU A 93 -5.50 -15.61 7.20
N SER A 94 -4.90 -14.94 8.18
CA SER A 94 -3.89 -15.53 9.06
C SER A 94 -3.99 -14.96 10.47
N ILE A 95 -3.38 -15.68 11.41
CA ILE A 95 -3.16 -15.23 12.78
C ILE A 95 -1.66 -15.21 13.00
N ALA A 96 -1.12 -14.10 13.48
CA ALA A 96 0.31 -13.97 13.74
C ALA A 96 0.57 -13.14 15.01
N PRO A 97 1.75 -13.29 15.63
CA PRO A 97 2.19 -12.41 16.71
C PRO A 97 2.20 -10.95 16.28
N VAL A 98 1.79 -10.04 17.18
CA VAL A 98 1.78 -8.59 16.92
C VAL A 98 3.18 -8.09 16.53
N SER A 99 4.24 -8.65 17.10
CA SER A 99 5.64 -8.31 16.82
C SER A 99 6.08 -8.57 15.38
N SER A 100 5.38 -9.43 14.64
CA SER A 100 5.68 -9.73 13.23
C SER A 100 4.66 -9.14 12.26
N ALA A 101 3.56 -8.57 12.74
CA ALA A 101 2.43 -8.20 11.90
C ALA A 101 2.79 -7.19 10.80
N ILE A 102 3.54 -6.14 11.13
CA ILE A 102 3.95 -5.12 10.15
C ILE A 102 4.90 -5.69 9.12
N ARG A 103 5.88 -6.52 9.54
CA ARG A 103 6.77 -7.22 8.61
C ARG A 103 5.98 -8.08 7.63
N ILE A 104 5.05 -8.89 8.13
CA ILE A 104 4.20 -9.74 7.28
C ILE A 104 3.45 -8.92 6.24
N ILE A 105 2.84 -7.79 6.66
CA ILE A 105 2.06 -6.93 5.75
C ILE A 105 2.97 -6.27 4.71
N ASP A 106 4.11 -5.73 5.13
CA ASP A 106 5.07 -5.10 4.22
C ASP A 106 5.62 -6.10 3.19
N GLU A 107 6.03 -7.28 3.66
CA GLU A 107 6.53 -8.35 2.77
C GLU A 107 5.45 -8.85 1.83
N SER A 108 4.26 -9.19 2.33
CA SER A 108 3.10 -9.60 1.53
C SER A 108 2.77 -8.54 0.47
N ARG A 109 2.78 -7.25 0.83
CA ARG A 109 2.48 -6.16 -0.11
C ARG A 109 3.56 -5.99 -1.17
N ARG A 110 4.84 -6.09 -0.79
CA ARG A 110 5.98 -6.01 -1.73
C ARG A 110 6.00 -7.20 -2.67
N GLU A 111 5.77 -8.40 -2.16
CA GLU A 111 5.75 -9.62 -2.96
C GLU A 111 4.60 -9.59 -3.96
N TYR A 112 3.38 -9.24 -3.54
CA TYR A 112 2.21 -9.13 -4.42
C TYR A 112 2.48 -8.24 -5.66
N GLY A 113 3.15 -7.10 -5.46
CA GLY A 113 3.53 -6.17 -6.54
C GLY A 113 4.84 -6.50 -7.27
N GLY A 114 5.54 -7.58 -6.89
CA GLY A 114 6.82 -8.00 -7.44
C GLY A 114 7.97 -7.02 -7.18
N LEU A 115 8.01 -6.42 -5.99
CA LEU A 115 8.93 -5.33 -5.61
C LEU A 115 10.23 -5.78 -4.93
N LYS A 116 10.28 -7.00 -4.38
CA LYS A 116 11.54 -7.61 -3.87
C LYS A 116 12.38 -8.27 -4.98
N GLY A 117 11.79 -8.54 -6.16
CA GLY A 117 12.44 -9.26 -7.26
C GLY A 117 13.06 -8.35 -8.32
N GLN A 118 13.31 -8.91 -9.52
CA GLN A 118 13.62 -8.11 -10.70
C GLN A 118 12.33 -7.39 -11.16
N SER A 119 12.13 -6.16 -10.68
CA SER A 119 11.16 -5.18 -11.18
C SER A 119 9.89 -5.78 -11.80
N ARG A 120 8.93 -6.21 -10.96
CA ARG A 120 7.60 -6.79 -11.34
C ARG A 120 7.56 -8.28 -11.64
N PHE A 121 8.67 -8.99 -11.46
CA PHE A 121 8.70 -10.44 -11.65
C PHE A 121 9.08 -11.14 -10.36
N HIS A 122 8.36 -12.22 -10.06
CA HIS A 122 8.82 -13.23 -9.13
C HIS A 122 9.91 -14.05 -9.84
N LYS A 123 11.07 -14.12 -9.20
CA LYS A 123 12.16 -15.00 -9.65
C LYS A 123 12.02 -16.36 -8.98
N LEU A 124 11.99 -17.42 -9.78
CA LEU A 124 12.06 -18.81 -9.34
C LEU A 124 13.21 -19.48 -10.08
N ASN A 125 14.35 -19.67 -9.42
CA ASN A 125 15.60 -20.09 -10.05
C ASN A 125 15.94 -19.17 -11.24
N ASN A 126 15.97 -19.71 -12.46
CA ASN A 126 16.24 -18.96 -13.69
C ASN A 126 14.97 -18.49 -14.42
N TYR A 127 13.79 -18.72 -13.85
CA TYR A 127 12.51 -18.32 -14.43
C TYR A 127 12.01 -17.00 -13.83
N LEU A 128 11.49 -16.15 -14.70
CA LEU A 128 10.79 -14.92 -14.34
C LEU A 128 9.30 -15.10 -14.57
N ILE A 129 8.53 -14.91 -13.51
CA ILE A 129 7.07 -15.05 -13.55
C ILE A 129 6.46 -13.69 -13.23
N PRO A 130 5.53 -13.17 -14.06
CA PRO A 130 4.88 -11.90 -13.77
C PRO A 130 4.23 -11.89 -12.39
N SER A 131 4.39 -10.78 -11.67
CA SER A 131 3.61 -10.48 -10.46
C SER A 131 2.31 -9.75 -10.81
N MET A 132 1.54 -9.36 -9.79
CA MET A 132 0.34 -8.54 -9.97
C MET A 132 0.66 -7.06 -10.29
N GLY A 133 1.94 -6.68 -10.24
CA GLY A 133 2.46 -5.40 -10.71
C GLY A 133 1.82 -4.19 -10.03
N ASP A 134 0.95 -3.48 -10.77
CA ASP A 134 0.28 -2.26 -10.30
C ASP A 134 -0.98 -2.52 -9.48
N ALA A 135 -1.39 -3.77 -9.30
CA ALA A 135 -2.51 -4.08 -8.42
C ALA A 135 -2.17 -3.77 -6.96
N GLY A 136 -3.02 -2.99 -6.29
CA GLY A 136 -2.96 -2.78 -4.85
C GLY A 136 -3.59 -3.93 -4.08
N ARG A 137 -3.28 -4.03 -2.78
CA ARG A 137 -3.85 -5.00 -1.85
C ARG A 137 -4.06 -4.31 -0.50
N SER A 138 -5.31 -4.20 -0.07
CA SER A 138 -5.65 -3.62 1.24
C SER A 138 -5.57 -4.69 2.34
N TYR A 139 -5.26 -4.28 3.56
CA TYR A 139 -5.07 -5.16 4.71
C TYR A 139 -5.86 -4.67 5.92
N SER A 140 -6.32 -5.63 6.72
CA SER A 140 -6.88 -5.38 8.05
C SER A 140 -6.03 -6.12 9.08
N LEU A 141 -5.33 -5.36 9.92
CA LEU A 141 -4.63 -5.86 11.09
C LEU A 141 -5.53 -5.67 12.31
N TYR A 142 -6.15 -6.76 12.77
CA TYR A 142 -7.01 -6.73 13.95
C TYR A 142 -6.29 -7.36 15.14
N ILE A 143 -6.01 -6.55 16.15
CA ILE A 143 -5.32 -6.95 17.37
C ILE A 143 -6.37 -7.13 18.47
N ALA A 144 -6.46 -8.35 19.00
CA ALA A 144 -7.41 -8.72 20.03
C ALA A 144 -6.74 -9.58 21.10
N HIS A 145 -7.29 -9.53 22.32
CA HIS A 145 -6.90 -10.45 23.37
C HIS A 145 -7.34 -11.88 23.04
N TYR A 146 -6.54 -12.89 23.36
CA TYR A 146 -6.80 -14.31 23.03
C TYR A 146 -8.12 -14.86 23.60
N ARG A 147 -8.69 -14.21 24.63
CA ARG A 147 -10.00 -14.57 25.21
C ARG A 147 -11.19 -13.97 24.47
N TYR A 148 -10.96 -13.09 23.50
CA TYR A 148 -12.03 -12.47 22.76
C TYR A 148 -12.67 -13.49 21.80
N PRO A 149 -13.99 -13.52 21.63
CA PRO A 149 -14.63 -14.50 20.76
C PRO A 149 -14.13 -14.39 19.31
N LEU A 150 -13.54 -15.47 18.79
CA LEU A 150 -12.90 -15.47 17.47
C LEU A 150 -13.88 -15.08 16.35
N TYR A 151 -15.15 -15.50 16.43
CA TYR A 151 -16.16 -15.13 15.43
C TYR A 151 -16.36 -13.60 15.35
N ALA A 152 -16.28 -12.91 16.50
CA ALA A 152 -16.41 -11.45 16.56
C ALA A 152 -15.17 -10.79 15.95
N VAL A 153 -13.97 -11.27 16.28
CA VAL A 153 -12.70 -10.80 15.70
C VAL A 153 -12.72 -10.91 14.18
N VAL A 154 -13.08 -12.08 13.64
CA VAL A 154 -13.09 -12.33 12.19
C VAL A 154 -14.11 -11.44 11.49
N ARG A 155 -15.35 -11.37 12.01
CA ARG A 155 -16.41 -10.52 11.44
C ARG A 155 -16.01 -9.05 11.45
N ASP A 156 -15.50 -8.56 12.57
CA ASP A 156 -15.15 -7.15 12.73
C ASP A 156 -13.91 -6.82 11.88
N SER A 157 -12.93 -7.72 11.79
CA SER A 157 -11.77 -7.58 10.89
C SER A 157 -12.18 -7.49 9.42
N ALA A 158 -13.14 -8.31 8.97
CA ALA A 158 -13.68 -8.23 7.61
C ALA A 158 -14.39 -6.88 7.36
N SER A 159 -15.18 -6.38 8.31
CA SER A 159 -15.78 -5.04 8.23
C SER A 159 -14.72 -3.93 8.14
N LYS A 160 -13.64 -4.05 8.92
CA LYS A 160 -12.51 -3.10 8.89
C LYS A 160 -11.79 -3.13 7.53
N LEU A 161 -11.62 -4.30 6.92
CA LEU A 161 -11.05 -4.40 5.59
C LEU A 161 -11.86 -3.63 4.53
N GLU A 162 -13.19 -3.67 4.61
CA GLU A 162 -14.05 -2.88 3.71
C GLU A 162 -13.84 -1.37 3.90
N MET A 163 -13.68 -0.88 5.15
CA MET A 163 -13.30 0.52 5.39
C MET A 163 -11.94 0.88 4.77
N ALA A 164 -10.96 -0.02 4.82
CA ALA A 164 -9.66 0.18 4.19
C ALA A 164 -9.75 0.21 2.65
N LYS A 165 -10.69 -0.55 2.05
CA LYS A 165 -10.99 -0.53 0.62
C LYS A 165 -11.74 0.75 0.20
N ASP A 166 -12.53 1.33 1.09
CA ASP A 166 -13.26 2.57 0.82
C ASP A 166 -12.44 3.84 1.03
N SER A 167 -11.26 3.73 1.64
CA SER A 167 -10.36 4.85 1.86
C SER A 167 -9.91 5.50 0.55
N ILE A 168 -9.98 6.84 0.53
CA ILE A 168 -9.54 7.69 -0.58
C ILE A 168 -8.32 8.51 -0.11
N TRP A 169 -7.25 8.46 -0.88
CA TRP A 169 -5.99 9.16 -0.63
C TRP A 169 -5.76 10.25 -1.67
N VAL A 170 -5.26 11.40 -1.23
CA VAL A 170 -4.99 12.56 -2.08
C VAL A 170 -3.54 13.01 -1.89
N ASP A 171 -2.77 12.98 -2.98
CA ASP A 171 -1.43 13.59 -3.11
C ASP A 171 -1.30 14.20 -4.53
N GLY A 172 -2.09 15.25 -4.78
CA GLY A 172 -2.26 15.85 -6.11
C GLY A 172 -3.09 15.01 -7.10
N ARG A 173 -3.33 13.73 -6.80
CA ARG A 173 -4.30 12.85 -7.47
C ARG A 173 -5.07 12.05 -6.44
N GLU A 174 -6.34 11.79 -6.73
CA GLU A 174 -7.18 10.91 -5.92
C GLU A 174 -6.90 9.44 -6.23
N ARG A 175 -6.94 8.63 -5.18
CA ARG A 175 -6.76 7.19 -5.27
C ARG A 175 -7.64 6.48 -4.25
N LYS A 176 -8.24 5.37 -4.65
CA LYS A 176 -8.99 4.47 -3.77
C LYS A 176 -8.19 3.20 -3.45
N LYS A 177 -8.44 2.58 -2.30
CA LYS A 177 -7.87 1.28 -1.85
C LYS A 177 -6.36 1.32 -1.59
N ASP A 178 -5.79 0.13 -1.37
CA ASP A 178 -4.40 -0.12 -1.02
C ASP A 178 -4.01 0.57 0.29
N SER A 179 -4.80 0.25 1.30
CA SER A 179 -4.70 0.82 2.64
C SER A 179 -4.55 -0.31 3.65
N LEU A 180 -3.83 -0.02 4.72
CA LEU A 180 -3.76 -0.82 5.92
C LEU A 180 -4.63 -0.17 7.00
N ILE A 181 -5.62 -0.88 7.51
CA ILE A 181 -6.29 -0.51 8.76
C ILE A 181 -5.71 -1.32 9.90
N ILE A 182 -5.30 -0.64 10.98
CA ILE A 182 -4.85 -1.27 12.22
C ILE A 182 -5.93 -1.01 13.26
N THR A 183 -6.45 -2.07 13.87
CA THR A 183 -7.49 -2.00 14.88
C THR A 183 -7.01 -2.66 16.17
N TYR A 184 -7.14 -1.95 17.28
CA TYR A 184 -6.93 -2.50 18.62
C TYR A 184 -8.26 -2.61 19.34
N SER A 185 -8.60 -3.82 19.80
CA SER A 185 -9.75 -4.05 20.67
C SER A 185 -9.26 -4.23 22.10
N ALA A 186 -9.20 -3.10 22.83
CA ALA A 186 -9.02 -3.12 24.28
C ALA A 186 -10.35 -3.51 24.94
N ARG A 187 -10.32 -4.02 26.17
CA ARG A 187 -11.48 -4.52 26.95
C ARG A 187 -12.62 -3.49 27.09
N GLY A 188 -13.43 -3.31 26.03
CA GLY A 188 -14.56 -2.38 25.96
C GLY A 188 -14.37 -1.16 25.04
N SER A 189 -13.20 -0.94 24.43
CA SER A 189 -12.98 0.13 23.46
C SER A 189 -12.32 -0.38 22.18
N LEU A 190 -12.85 0.09 21.04
CA LEU A 190 -12.35 -0.27 19.72
C LEU A 190 -11.78 0.97 19.05
N GLU A 191 -10.48 0.93 18.77
CA GLU A 191 -9.78 2.03 18.11
C GLU A 191 -9.15 1.56 16.80
N SER A 192 -9.23 2.39 15.77
CA SER A 192 -8.63 2.11 14.45
C SER A 192 -7.82 3.29 13.92
N SER A 193 -6.77 2.99 13.16
CA SER A 193 -6.02 3.93 12.32
C SER A 193 -5.93 3.37 10.91
N ILE A 194 -5.83 4.24 9.89
CA ILE A 194 -5.67 3.81 8.49
C ILE A 194 -4.44 4.48 7.88
N LEU A 195 -3.59 3.68 7.25
CA LEU A 195 -2.41 4.11 6.51
C LEU A 195 -2.54 3.73 5.03
N PRO A 196 -2.00 4.55 4.10
CA PRO A 196 -1.82 4.11 2.73
C PRO A 196 -0.66 3.13 2.66
N LEU A 197 -0.70 2.22 1.69
CA LEU A 197 0.42 1.34 1.40
C LEU A 197 1.27 1.87 0.24
N SER A 198 0.82 2.91 -0.45
CA SER A 198 1.59 3.56 -1.52
C SER A 198 1.06 4.95 -1.90
N LEU A 199 1.89 5.74 -2.59
CA LEU A 199 1.70 7.19 -2.75
C LEU A 199 1.24 7.65 -4.14
N ARG A 200 1.94 7.25 -5.20
CA ARG A 200 1.71 7.79 -6.56
C ARG A 200 1.20 6.73 -7.52
N ASN A 201 1.95 5.64 -7.60
CA ASN A 201 1.53 4.40 -8.21
C ASN A 201 1.62 3.33 -7.12
N PRO A 202 0.63 2.41 -7.03
CA PRO A 202 0.67 1.26 -6.12
C PRO A 202 2.00 0.50 -6.14
N SER A 203 2.72 0.70 -7.22
CA SER A 203 3.83 -0.09 -7.65
C SER A 203 5.15 0.66 -7.53
N LEU A 204 5.21 1.99 -7.50
CA LEU A 204 6.47 2.74 -7.58
C LEU A 204 6.86 3.49 -6.31
N SER A 205 5.93 3.65 -5.37
CA SER A 205 6.20 4.36 -4.12
C SER A 205 5.39 3.74 -2.99
N LEU A 206 5.96 2.72 -2.34
CA LEU A 206 5.38 2.18 -1.12
C LEU A 206 5.57 3.17 0.04
N VAL A 207 4.62 3.14 0.98
CA VAL A 207 4.86 3.71 2.30
C VAL A 207 5.84 2.80 3.01
N ASP A 208 6.83 3.40 3.66
CA ASP A 208 7.83 2.66 4.40
C ASP A 208 7.25 2.26 5.76
N LEU A 209 6.70 1.05 5.81
CA LEU A 209 6.12 0.51 7.04
C LEU A 209 7.20 0.10 8.05
N GLU A 210 8.46 -0.08 7.65
CA GLU A 210 9.54 -0.43 8.58
C GLU A 210 9.77 0.70 9.59
N PHE A 211 9.57 1.95 9.17
CA PHE A 211 9.58 3.12 10.05
C PHE A 211 8.63 2.99 11.26
N LEU A 212 7.47 2.32 11.11
CA LEU A 212 6.57 2.05 12.25
C LEU A 212 7.23 1.11 13.27
N ASN A 213 7.89 0.05 12.79
CA ASN A 213 8.60 -0.89 13.65
C ASN A 213 9.77 -0.21 14.34
N ASP A 214 10.55 0.60 13.62
CA ASP A 214 11.70 1.31 14.17
C ASP A 214 11.28 2.28 15.27
N LEU A 215 10.19 3.03 15.08
CA LEU A 215 9.62 3.88 16.11
C LEU A 215 9.20 3.08 17.34
N ILE A 216 8.54 1.94 17.15
CA ILE A 216 8.09 1.08 18.26
C ILE A 216 9.29 0.51 19.02
N GLU A 217 10.33 0.04 18.33
CA GLU A 217 11.53 -0.49 18.97
C GLU A 217 12.29 0.60 19.74
N ARG A 218 12.39 1.83 19.21
CA ARG A 218 12.96 2.98 19.95
C ARG A 218 12.14 3.36 21.17
N VAL A 219 10.81 3.22 21.13
CA VAL A 219 9.95 3.39 22.30
C VAL A 219 10.23 2.29 23.33
N ARG A 220 10.40 1.03 22.90
CA ARG A 220 10.70 -0.11 23.79
C ARG A 220 12.10 -0.03 24.40
N ALA A 221 13.09 0.47 23.65
CA ALA A 221 14.45 0.73 24.12
C ALA A 221 14.52 1.91 25.11
N GLY A 222 13.50 2.77 25.11
CA GLY A 222 13.41 3.94 26.00
C GLY A 222 14.09 5.20 25.44
N ASP A 223 14.45 5.19 24.16
CA ASP A 223 14.97 6.37 23.45
C ASP A 223 13.86 7.40 23.17
N ILE A 224 12.64 6.88 22.95
CA ILE A 224 11.42 7.65 22.78
C ILE A 224 10.47 7.33 23.95
N SER A 225 9.96 8.36 24.62
CA SER A 225 8.96 8.18 25.65
C SER A 225 7.65 7.69 25.07
N VAL A 226 7.06 6.67 25.70
CA VAL A 226 5.72 6.14 25.39
C VAL A 226 4.66 7.26 25.34
N ARG A 227 4.82 8.32 26.14
CA ARG A 227 3.90 9.48 26.16
C ARG A 227 3.79 10.18 24.80
N LEU A 228 4.82 10.12 23.96
CA LEU A 228 4.75 10.63 22.59
C LEU A 228 3.60 9.99 21.82
N LEU A 229 3.47 8.67 21.91
CA LEU A 229 2.42 7.93 21.18
C LEU A 229 1.03 8.35 21.61
N TYR A 230 0.82 8.67 22.89
CA TYR A 230 -0.47 9.12 23.41
C TYR A 230 -0.74 10.59 23.09
N GLU A 231 0.21 11.50 23.34
CA GLU A 231 0.02 12.93 23.03
C GLU A 231 -0.15 13.14 21.52
N ALA A 232 0.63 12.46 20.68
CA ALA A 232 0.60 12.60 19.22
C ALA A 232 -0.55 11.86 18.53
N SER A 233 -1.36 11.07 19.26
CA SER A 233 -2.53 10.38 18.69
C SER A 233 -3.88 10.89 19.18
N GLY A 234 -3.92 11.77 20.19
CA GLY A 234 -5.17 12.35 20.68
C GLY A 234 -5.05 13.41 21.78
N GLY A 235 -3.87 13.99 22.03
CA GLY A 235 -3.69 15.05 23.04
C GLY A 235 -4.05 16.47 22.55
N ASP A 236 -4.14 17.43 23.47
CA ASP A 236 -4.50 18.83 23.13
C ASP A 236 -3.55 19.48 22.10
N PHE A 237 -2.26 19.14 22.17
CA PHE A 237 -1.26 19.60 21.21
C PHE A 237 -1.52 19.07 19.81
N ILE A 238 -1.91 17.78 19.66
CA ILE A 238 -2.19 17.23 18.33
C ILE A 238 -3.46 17.83 17.73
N GLY A 239 -4.47 18.13 18.57
CA GLY A 239 -5.66 18.87 18.12
C GLY A 239 -5.30 20.28 17.64
N THR A 240 -4.28 20.91 18.24
CA THR A 240 -3.76 22.20 17.77
C THR A 240 -3.02 22.07 16.43
N ALA A 241 -2.18 21.04 16.28
CA ALA A 241 -1.52 20.75 15.01
C ALA A 241 -2.52 20.49 13.88
N GLU A 242 -3.56 19.71 14.14
CA GLU A 242 -4.62 19.42 13.17
C GLU A 242 -5.37 20.70 12.74
N ARG A 243 -5.74 21.57 13.69
CA ARG A 243 -6.35 22.87 13.36
C ARG A 243 -5.44 23.74 12.51
N ALA A 244 -4.16 23.85 12.88
CA ALA A 244 -3.18 24.61 12.10
C ALA A 244 -3.05 24.08 10.68
N TRP A 245 -2.99 22.76 10.52
CA TRP A 245 -2.95 22.10 9.21
C TRP A 245 -4.21 22.38 8.38
N ARG A 246 -5.41 22.28 8.96
CA ARG A 246 -6.68 22.59 8.28
C ARG A 246 -6.77 24.05 7.82
N MET A 247 -6.16 24.97 8.58
CA MET A 247 -6.08 26.39 8.25
C MET A 247 -4.97 26.71 7.22
N GLY A 248 -4.17 25.73 6.81
CA GLY A 248 -3.03 25.91 5.91
C GLY A 248 -1.83 26.60 6.56
N ASN A 249 -1.82 26.75 7.89
CA ASN A 249 -0.70 27.36 8.62
C ASN A 249 0.38 26.31 8.93
N MET A 250 1.16 25.99 7.90
CA MET A 250 2.21 24.97 7.97
C MET A 250 3.32 25.33 8.95
N GLU A 251 3.61 26.62 9.17
CA GLU A 251 4.62 27.04 10.14
C GLU A 251 4.23 26.68 11.57
N ILE A 252 2.98 26.93 11.96
CA ILE A 252 2.47 26.54 13.29
C ILE A 252 2.40 25.02 13.37
N PHE A 253 1.92 24.35 12.32
CA PHE A 253 1.87 22.90 12.28
C PHE A 253 3.24 22.26 12.54
N ASP A 254 4.27 22.68 11.80
CA ASP A 254 5.63 22.16 11.92
C ASP A 254 6.20 22.41 13.32
N LYS A 255 6.03 23.63 13.86
CA LYS A 255 6.48 23.99 15.23
C LYS A 255 5.79 23.16 16.32
N VAL A 256 4.49 22.90 16.20
CA VAL A 256 3.76 22.11 17.19
C VAL A 256 4.22 20.66 17.14
N ILE A 257 4.40 20.08 15.96
CA ILE A 257 4.89 18.70 15.87
C ILE A 257 6.33 18.58 16.38
N GLU A 258 7.22 19.50 16.01
CA GLU A 258 8.58 19.56 16.52
C GLU A 258 8.59 19.59 18.05
N TYR A 259 7.79 20.48 18.65
CA TYR A 259 7.65 20.55 20.10
C TYR A 259 7.16 19.24 20.75
N ILE A 260 6.13 18.60 20.17
CA ILE A 260 5.60 17.32 20.68
C ILE A 260 6.69 16.24 20.63
N VAL A 261 7.43 16.16 19.53
CA VAL A 261 8.44 15.11 19.30
C VAL A 261 9.66 15.35 20.19
N GLU A 262 10.22 16.56 20.21
CA GLU A 262 11.42 16.92 20.97
C GLU A 262 11.28 16.71 22.48
N ARG A 263 10.10 17.00 23.03
CA ARG A 263 9.82 16.84 24.47
C ARG A 263 9.93 15.39 24.94
N HIS A 264 9.83 14.44 24.03
CA HIS A 264 9.72 13.00 24.33
C HIS A 264 10.92 12.17 23.87
N ILE A 265 11.97 12.79 23.35
CA ILE A 265 13.17 12.10 22.86
C ILE A 265 14.36 12.35 23.78
N ARG A 266 15.15 11.29 24.03
CA ARG A 266 16.44 11.40 24.76
C ARG A 266 17.60 11.83 23.86
N ASN A 267 17.76 11.23 22.68
CA ASN A 267 18.77 11.59 21.67
C ASN A 267 18.16 12.48 20.58
N LYS A 268 18.19 13.80 20.82
CA LYS A 268 17.30 14.76 20.14
C LYS A 268 17.54 14.93 18.64
N GLU A 269 18.79 14.92 18.17
CA GLU A 269 19.10 15.40 16.82
C GLU A 269 18.76 14.36 15.73
N GLU A 270 19.20 13.12 15.90
CA GLU A 270 19.04 12.07 14.88
C GLU A 270 17.58 11.62 14.74
N ILE A 271 16.93 11.28 15.86
CA ILE A 271 15.55 10.76 15.87
C ILE A 271 14.57 11.82 15.35
N LEU A 272 14.77 13.09 15.74
CA LEU A 272 13.93 14.18 15.28
C LEU A 272 14.09 14.41 13.77
N ALA A 273 15.33 14.41 13.27
CA ALA A 273 15.59 14.60 11.85
C ALA A 273 14.90 13.52 11.00
N GLU A 274 14.99 12.26 11.42
CA GLU A 274 14.35 11.13 10.76
C GLU A 274 12.82 11.24 10.75
N ILE A 275 12.20 11.54 11.90
CA ILE A 275 10.74 11.76 11.98
C ILE A 275 10.33 12.93 11.09
N LYS A 276 11.07 14.03 11.09
CA LYS A 276 10.80 15.20 10.25
C LYS A 276 10.92 14.87 8.77
N GLU A 277 11.94 14.12 8.36
CA GLU A 277 12.12 13.70 6.97
C GLU A 277 10.96 12.82 6.52
N TYR A 278 10.59 11.84 7.34
CA TYR A 278 9.44 10.99 7.09
C TYR A 278 8.16 11.82 6.96
N MET A 279 7.89 12.71 7.90
CA MET A 279 6.73 13.60 7.85
C MET A 279 6.71 14.50 6.61
N LYS A 280 7.85 15.09 6.24
CA LYS A 280 7.96 15.96 5.07
C LYS A 280 7.72 15.18 3.77
N LYS A 281 8.24 13.95 3.69
CA LYS A 281 8.03 13.04 2.55
C LYS A 281 6.54 12.74 2.32
N TYR A 282 5.75 12.64 3.40
CA TYR A 282 4.32 12.32 3.36
C TYR A 282 3.40 13.52 3.68
N GLY A 283 3.93 14.73 3.82
CA GLY A 283 3.18 15.87 4.36
C GLY A 283 2.04 16.39 3.50
N LYS A 284 2.08 16.08 2.18
CA LYS A 284 1.00 16.38 1.24
C LYS A 284 -0.11 15.33 1.21
N LEU A 285 0.13 14.17 1.80
CA LEU A 285 -0.77 13.03 1.73
C LEU A 285 -1.93 13.19 2.71
N ARG A 286 -3.14 13.06 2.18
CA ARG A 286 -4.38 13.25 2.92
C ARG A 286 -5.30 12.06 2.71
N ARG A 287 -6.07 11.72 3.74
CA ARG A 287 -7.18 10.77 3.64
C ARG A 287 -8.48 11.55 3.58
N TYR A 288 -9.33 11.24 2.61
CA TYR A 288 -10.69 11.77 2.55
C TYR A 288 -11.66 10.77 3.19
N ASN A 289 -12.44 11.25 4.16
CA ASN A 289 -13.52 10.52 4.82
C ASN A 289 -14.83 11.34 4.74
N PRO A 290 -15.99 10.71 5.03
CA PRO A 290 -17.26 11.44 5.13
C PRO A 290 -17.23 12.65 6.08
N ASP A 291 -16.40 12.59 7.13
CA ASP A 291 -16.25 13.64 8.15
C ASP A 291 -15.21 14.73 7.78
N GLY A 292 -14.54 14.61 6.63
CA GLY A 292 -13.55 15.57 6.13
C GLY A 292 -12.18 14.98 5.77
N GLU A 293 -11.20 15.86 5.56
CA GLU A 293 -9.81 15.48 5.29
C GLU A 293 -9.01 15.28 6.59
N GLU A 294 -8.27 14.17 6.64
CA GLU A 294 -7.31 13.89 7.71
C GLU A 294 -5.88 13.87 7.15
N PRO A 295 -4.93 14.52 7.83
CA PRO A 295 -3.53 14.41 7.46
C PRO A 295 -2.94 13.05 7.84
N PHE A 296 -2.01 12.55 7.01
CA PHE A 296 -1.35 11.27 7.21
C PHE A 296 -0.67 11.11 8.59
N PHE A 297 -0.05 12.17 9.11
CA PHE A 297 0.74 12.08 10.34
C PHE A 297 -0.09 11.71 11.58
N LEU A 298 -1.37 12.06 11.64
CA LEU A 298 -2.25 11.67 12.76
C LEU A 298 -2.42 10.16 12.80
N ASN A 299 -2.60 9.56 11.62
CA ASN A 299 -2.75 8.13 11.49
C ASN A 299 -1.44 7.38 11.76
N LEU A 300 -0.28 8.00 11.52
CA LEU A 300 1.04 7.42 11.79
C LEU A 300 1.26 7.15 13.29
N PHE A 301 1.15 8.18 14.14
CA PHE A 301 1.35 8.01 15.58
C PHE A 301 0.25 7.18 16.22
N LYS A 302 -0.99 7.31 15.75
CA LYS A 302 -2.09 6.43 16.18
C LYS A 302 -1.77 4.97 15.87
N SER A 303 -1.28 4.67 14.67
CA SER A 303 -0.85 3.32 14.28
C SER A 303 0.25 2.77 15.19
N CYS A 304 1.28 3.56 15.48
CA CYS A 304 2.33 3.18 16.42
C CYS A 304 1.78 2.86 17.81
N ARG A 305 0.85 3.70 18.32
CA ARG A 305 0.19 3.46 19.61
C ARG A 305 -0.58 2.15 19.63
N LEU A 306 -1.42 1.89 18.61
CA LEU A 306 -2.24 0.68 18.56
C LEU A 306 -1.38 -0.60 18.51
N LEU A 307 -0.29 -0.57 17.74
CA LEU A 307 0.68 -1.67 17.68
C LEU A 307 1.39 -1.86 19.03
N TYR A 308 1.87 -0.77 19.64
CA TYR A 308 2.54 -0.81 20.94
C TYR A 308 1.62 -1.35 22.05
N SER A 309 0.35 -0.94 22.09
CA SER A 309 -0.65 -1.49 23.01
C SER A 309 -0.82 -3.00 22.82
N GLY A 310 -0.87 -3.45 21.56
CA GLY A 310 -0.93 -4.87 21.21
C GLY A 310 0.26 -5.69 21.70
N LEU A 311 1.46 -5.10 21.71
CA LEU A 311 2.67 -5.76 22.21
C LEU A 311 2.70 -5.89 23.74
N ARG A 312 2.07 -4.95 24.45
CA ARG A 312 1.97 -5.00 25.92
C ARG A 312 0.90 -5.98 26.42
N GLY A 313 -0.18 -6.13 25.66
CA GLY A 313 -1.33 -6.94 26.08
C GLY A 313 -2.21 -6.27 27.12
N ASP A 314 -2.21 -4.93 27.17
CA ASP A 314 -3.00 -4.09 28.09
C ASP A 314 -4.50 -4.05 27.72
#